data_AF-A0A951QVJ3-F1
#
_entry.id   AF-A0A951QVJ3-F1
#
_cell.length_a   1.000
_cell.length_b   1.000
_cell.length_c   1.000
_cell.angle_alpha   90.00
_cell.angle_beta   90.00
_cell.angle_gamma   90.00
#
_symmetry.space_group_name_H-M   'P 1'
#
loop_
_entity.id
_entity.type
_entity.pdbx_description
1 polymer ?
#
loop_
_entity_poly.entity_id
_entity_poly.type
_entity_poly.pdbx_seq_one_letter_code
_entity_poly.pdbx_strand_id
1 'polypeptide(L)'
;MSQRNEILQVVLGILVLFGMHIISAIAIFILGYIIGLIFGNYTFLGVWIIAAYSFFLVQLLYVIPVTLWLRRQQKTGMMKGVITGAVITALLNGGCFLLFSR
;
A
#
# COMPACT_ATOMS: atom_id res chain seq x y z
N MET A 1 23.23 -18.79 3.15
CA MET A 1 22.59 -18.11 4.30
C MET A 1 21.62 -19.08 4.94
N SER A 2 21.48 -19.12 6.27
CA SER A 2 20.51 -20.02 6.90
C SER A 2 19.10 -19.61 6.47
N GLN A 3 18.23 -20.58 6.17
CA GLN A 3 16.84 -20.33 5.74
C GLN A 3 16.08 -19.41 6.71
N ARG A 4 16.43 -19.44 8.01
CA ARG A 4 15.86 -18.59 9.05
C ARG A 4 16.06 -17.08 8.77
N ASN A 5 17.21 -16.68 8.21
CA ASN A 5 17.47 -15.28 7.87
C ASN A 5 16.69 -14.81 6.64
N GLU A 6 16.37 -15.72 5.70
CA GLU A 6 15.58 -15.37 4.52
C GLU A 6 14.09 -15.17 4.89
N ILE A 7 13.52 -16.06 5.71
CA ILE A 7 12.14 -15.91 6.20
C ILE A 7 11.99 -14.59 6.98
N LEU A 8 12.94 -14.27 7.86
CA LEU A 8 12.93 -13.02 8.60
C LEU A 8 12.93 -11.80 7.66
N GLN A 9 13.76 -11.82 6.60
CA GLN A 9 13.79 -10.74 5.63
C GLN A 9 12.47 -10.59 4.86
N VAL A 10 11.83 -11.70 4.49
CA VAL A 10 10.51 -11.67 3.82
C VAL A 10 9.45 -11.07 4.75
N VAL A 11 9.40 -11.50 6.01
CA VAL A 11 8.47 -10.96 7.02
C VAL A 11 8.71 -9.47 7.25
N LEU A 12 9.98 -9.04 7.35
CA LEU A 12 10.35 -7.64 7.45
C LEU A 12 9.90 -6.84 6.22
N GLY A 13 10.03 -7.40 5.01
CA GLY A 13 9.53 -6.77 3.78
C GLY A 13 8.03 -6.53 3.81
N ILE A 14 7.25 -7.51 4.28
CA ILE A 14 5.80 -7.38 4.46
C ILE A 14 5.47 -6.30 5.50
N LEU A 15 6.21 -6.27 6.62
CA LEU A 15 6.01 -5.29 7.68
C LEU A 15 6.31 -3.86 7.22
N VAL A 16 7.39 -3.67 6.44
CA VAL A 16 7.70 -2.38 5.82
C VAL A 16 6.56 -1.93 4.90
N LEU A 17 6.05 -2.82 4.07
CA LEU A 17 4.92 -2.51 3.20
C LEU A 17 3.67 -2.12 3.99
N PHE A 18 3.35 -2.85 5.06
CA PHE A 18 2.23 -2.53 5.93
C PHE A 18 2.37 -1.14 6.56
N GLY A 19 3.57 -0.78 7.01
CA GLY A 19 3.88 0.57 7.47
C GLY A 19 3.62 1.64 6.40
N MET A 20 4.00 1.39 5.15
CA MET A 20 3.71 2.31 4.05
C MET A 20 2.21 2.45 3.75
N HIS A 21 1.45 1.35 3.84
CA HIS A 21 -0.01 1.40 3.70
C HIS A 21 -0.64 2.28 4.77
N ILE A 22 -0.22 2.17 6.03
CA ILE A 22 -0.72 3.01 7.13
C ILE A 22 -0.43 4.48 6.85
N ILE A 23 0.82 4.81 6.46
CA ILE A 23 1.20 6.19 6.13
C ILE A 23 0.38 6.74 4.97
N SER A 24 0.19 5.93 3.92
CA SER A 24 -0.62 6.31 2.75
C SER A 24 -2.08 6.53 3.14
N ALA A 25 -2.66 5.66 3.97
CA ALA A 25 -4.03 5.82 4.46
C ALA A 25 -4.16 7.11 5.27
N ILE A 26 -3.25 7.38 6.21
CA ILE A 26 -3.24 8.62 7.00
C ILE A 26 -3.18 9.84 6.08
N ALA A 27 -2.31 9.83 5.07
CA ALA A 27 -2.20 10.92 4.10
C ALA A 27 -3.50 11.15 3.32
N ILE A 28 -4.18 10.09 2.88
CA ILE A 28 -5.49 10.16 2.20
C ILE A 28 -6.57 10.74 3.13
N PHE A 29 -6.61 10.31 4.39
CA PHE A 29 -7.57 10.81 5.37
C PHE A 29 -7.35 12.30 5.66
N ILE A 30 -6.10 12.72 5.87
CA ILE A 30 -5.73 14.13 6.05
C ILE A 30 -6.11 14.96 4.82
N LEU A 31 -5.81 14.46 3.60
CA LEU A 31 -6.15 15.15 2.36
C LEU A 31 -7.66 15.35 2.22
N GLY A 32 -8.46 14.31 2.48
CA GLY A 32 -9.92 14.41 2.45
C GLY A 32 -10.45 15.39 3.50
N TYR A 33 -9.88 15.40 4.70
CA TYR A 33 -10.23 16.37 5.74
C TYR A 33 -9.95 17.82 5.32
N ILE A 34 -8.76 18.09 4.76
CA ILE A 34 -8.39 19.42 4.26
C ILE A 34 -9.34 19.88 3.14
N ILE A 35 -9.65 18.99 2.19
CA ILE A 35 -10.60 19.29 1.10
C ILE A 35 -11.99 19.61 1.66
N GLY A 36 -12.45 18.85 2.66
CA GLY A 36 -13.71 19.11 3.35
C GLY A 36 -13.76 20.47 4.03
N LEU A 37 -12.64 20.93 4.62
CA LEU A 37 -12.54 22.27 5.21
C LEU A 37 -12.61 23.40 4.17
N ILE A 38 -12.05 23.20 2.96
CA ILE A 38 -11.97 24.23 1.91
C ILE A 38 -13.28 24.33 1.13
N PHE A 39 -13.83 23.20 0.70
CA PHE A 39 -14.96 23.16 -0.23
C PHE A 39 -16.31 22.90 0.46
N GLY A 40 -16.30 22.55 1.75
CA GLY A 40 -17.49 22.22 2.53
C GLY A 40 -18.18 20.92 2.10
N ASN A 41 -19.32 20.62 2.73
CA ASN A 41 -20.19 19.47 2.45
C ASN A 41 -19.49 18.09 2.55
N TYR A 42 -20.08 17.07 1.92
CA TYR A 42 -19.60 15.68 1.85
C TYR A 42 -18.46 15.45 0.83
N THR A 43 -17.72 16.50 0.43
CA THR A 43 -16.66 16.40 -0.59
C THR A 43 -15.50 15.50 -0.17
N PHE A 44 -15.21 15.42 1.14
CA PHE A 44 -14.25 14.50 1.72
C PHE A 44 -14.58 13.02 1.42
N LEU A 45 -15.87 12.66 1.34
CA LEU A 45 -16.29 11.29 1.00
C LEU A 45 -15.87 10.93 -0.43
N GLY A 46 -15.99 11.87 -1.38
CA GLY A 46 -15.56 11.65 -2.76
C GLY A 46 -14.07 11.30 -2.84
N VAL A 47 -13.23 12.04 -2.10
CA VAL A 47 -11.79 11.78 -2.02
C VAL A 47 -11.51 10.39 -1.46
N TRP A 48 -12.17 10.01 -0.36
CA TRP A 48 -11.97 8.70 0.27
C TRP A 48 -12.46 7.55 -0.59
N ILE A 49 -13.60 7.69 -1.27
CA ILE A 49 -14.14 6.67 -2.17
C ILE A 49 -13.20 6.48 -3.37
N ILE A 50 -12.79 7.57 -4.03
CA ILE A 50 -11.86 7.51 -5.16
C ILE A 50 -10.53 6.89 -4.72
N ALA A 51 -10.01 7.30 -3.56
CA ALA A 51 -8.75 6.78 -3.03
C ALA A 51 -8.84 5.31 -2.65
N ALA A 52 -9.97 4.85 -2.09
CA ALA A 52 -10.19 3.43 -1.79
C ALA A 52 -10.25 2.58 -3.07
N TYR A 53 -10.99 3.04 -4.08
CA TYR A 53 -11.09 2.39 -5.39
C TYR A 53 -9.76 2.34 -6.13
N SER A 54 -9.01 3.45 -6.11
CA SER A 54 -7.72 3.58 -6.77
C SER A 54 -6.54 3.16 -5.88
N PHE A 55 -6.79 2.59 -4.69
CA PHE A 55 -5.74 2.25 -3.74
C PHE A 55 -4.71 1.28 -4.33
N PHE A 56 -5.13 0.40 -5.24
CA PHE A 56 -4.22 -0.44 -6.03
C PHE A 56 -3.21 0.39 -6.84
N LEU A 57 -3.64 1.48 -7.48
CA LEU A 57 -2.77 2.36 -8.26
C LEU A 57 -1.88 3.19 -7.33
N VAL A 58 -2.44 3.72 -6.24
CA VAL A 58 -1.69 4.47 -5.23
C VAL A 58 -0.58 3.60 -4.62
N GLN A 59 -0.83 2.30 -4.41
CA GLN A 59 0.19 1.41 -3.86
C GLN A 59 1.43 1.31 -4.76
N LEU A 60 1.24 1.26 -6.08
CA LEU A 60 2.35 1.12 -7.03
C LEU A 60 3.31 2.31 -6.96
N LEU A 61 2.78 3.52 -6.68
CA LEU A 61 3.58 4.74 -6.60
C LEU A 61 4.69 4.66 -5.54
N TYR A 62 4.46 3.97 -4.41
CA TYR A 62 5.49 3.80 -3.38
C TYR A 62 6.12 2.40 -3.37
N VAL A 63 5.40 1.36 -3.78
CA VAL A 63 5.95 -0.01 -3.86
C VAL A 63 7.08 -0.10 -4.87
N ILE A 64 6.94 0.52 -6.05
CA ILE A 64 7.96 0.45 -7.10
C ILE A 64 9.27 1.11 -6.65
N PRO A 65 9.28 2.37 -6.15
CA PRO A 65 10.51 2.99 -5.64
C PRO A 65 11.18 2.20 -4.53
N VAL A 66 10.41 1.68 -3.56
CA VAL A 66 10.97 0.92 -2.43
C VAL A 66 11.57 -0.40 -2.90
N THR A 67 10.92 -1.08 -3.85
CA THR A 67 11.44 -2.32 -4.43
C THR A 67 12.75 -2.06 -5.18
N LEU A 68 12.82 -0.98 -5.97
CA LEU A 68 14.05 -0.58 -6.67
C LEU A 68 15.16 -0.19 -5.70
N TRP A 69 14.83 0.51 -4.61
CA TRP A 69 15.79 0.87 -3.57
C TRP A 69 16.35 -0.36 -2.83
N LEU A 70 15.49 -1.30 -2.45
CA LEU A 70 15.90 -2.58 -1.84
C LEU A 70 16.76 -3.42 -2.78
N ARG A 71 16.47 -3.39 -4.08
CA ARG A 71 17.31 -4.02 -5.11
C ARG A 71 18.71 -3.41 -5.16
N ARG A 72 18.83 -2.08 -5.09
CA ARG A 72 20.12 -1.39 -5.03
C ARG A 72 20.93 -1.75 -3.79
N GLN A 73 20.25 -2.03 -2.67
CA GLN A 73 20.88 -2.46 -1.41
C GLN A 73 21.20 -3.96 -1.34
N GLN A 74 21.00 -4.74 -2.41
CA GLN A 74 21.20 -6.19 -2.41
C GLN A 74 20.36 -6.92 -1.33
N LYS A 75 19.26 -6.30 -0.86
CA LYS A 75 18.36 -6.86 0.16
C LYS A 75 17.25 -7.70 -0.49
N THR A 76 17.65 -8.73 -1.21
CA THR A 76 16.75 -9.52 -2.07
C THR A 76 15.62 -10.22 -1.30
N GLY A 77 15.86 -10.66 -0.06
CA GLY A 77 14.81 -11.27 0.79
C GLY A 77 13.72 -10.27 1.20
N MET A 78 14.10 -9.05 1.58
CA MET A 78 13.14 -7.99 1.91
C MET A 78 12.37 -7.53 0.67
N MET A 79 13.05 -7.44 -0.48
CA MET A 79 12.42 -7.12 -1.75
C MET A 79 11.32 -8.12 -2.11
N LYS A 80 11.60 -9.44 -1.98
CA LYS A 80 10.59 -10.48 -2.17
C LYS A 80 9.39 -10.28 -1.22
N GLY A 81 9.65 -9.98 0.05
CA GLY A 81 8.60 -9.69 1.03
C GLY A 81 7.69 -8.52 0.65
N VAL A 82 8.28 -7.40 0.21
CA VAL A 82 7.52 -6.23 -0.26
C VAL A 82 6.66 -6.58 -1.48
N ILE A 83 7.21 -7.30 -2.45
CA ILE A 83 6.46 -7.72 -3.66
C ILE A 83 5.31 -8.66 -3.28
N THR A 84 5.57 -9.68 -2.47
CA THR A 84 4.54 -10.63 -2.01
C THR A 84 3.42 -9.91 -1.28
N GLY A 85 3.76 -9.00 -0.37
CA GLY A 85 2.76 -8.19 0.32
C GLY A 85 1.94 -7.33 -0.65
N ALA A 86 2.57 -6.71 -1.65
CA ALA A 86 1.88 -5.84 -2.60
C ALA A 86 0.91 -6.64 -3.49
N VAL A 87 1.29 -7.86 -3.87
CA VAL A 87 0.42 -8.78 -4.60
C VAL A 87 -0.77 -9.21 -3.73
N ILE A 88 -0.54 -9.56 -2.46
CA ILE A 88 -1.63 -9.91 -1.53
C ILE A 88 -2.60 -8.74 -1.37
N THR A 89 -2.11 -7.52 -1.16
CA THR A 89 -2.95 -6.32 -1.05
C THR A 89 -3.72 -6.04 -2.35
N ALA A 90 -3.08 -6.23 -3.51
CA ALA A 90 -3.75 -6.10 -4.79
C ALA A 90 -4.90 -7.09 -4.97
N LEU A 91 -4.68 -8.36 -4.62
CA LEU A 91 -5.68 -9.42 -4.69
C LEU A 91 -6.83 -9.17 -3.72
N LEU A 92 -6.54 -8.73 -2.49
CA LEU A 92 -7.55 -8.34 -1.51
C LEU A 92 -8.40 -7.17 -2.03
N ASN A 93 -7.78 -6.12 -2.56
CA ASN A 93 -8.50 -4.96 -3.07
C ASN A 93 -9.38 -5.32 -4.29
N GLY A 94 -8.80 -5.99 -5.29
CA GLY A 94 -9.55 -6.45 -6.47
C GLY A 94 -10.67 -7.44 -6.13
N GLY A 95 -10.43 -8.34 -5.17
CA GLY A 95 -11.43 -9.29 -4.67
C GLY A 95 -12.59 -8.59 -3.95
N CYS A 96 -12.31 -7.62 -3.08
CA CYS A 96 -13.34 -6.81 -2.44
C CYS A 96 -14.17 -6.05 -3.50
N PHE A 97 -13.53 -5.46 -4.51
CA PHE A 97 -14.24 -4.75 -5.57
C PHE A 97 -15.22 -5.66 -6.33
N LEU A 98 -14.80 -6.88 -6.69
CA LEU A 98 -15.69 -7.86 -7.34
C LEU A 98 -16.88 -8.23 -6.46
N LEU A 99 -16.69 -8.38 -5.14
CA LEU A 99 -17.77 -8.70 -4.20
C LEU A 99 -18.76 -7.53 -4.03
N PHE A 100 -18.29 -6.29 -3.99
CA PHE A 100 -19.15 -5.09 -3.87
C PHE A 100 -19.78 -4.63 -5.18
N SER A 101 -19.35 -5.17 -6.33
CA SER A 101 -19.93 -4.87 -7.65
C SER A 101 -21.16 -5.70 -8.03
N ARG A 102 -21.58 -6.63 -7.16
CA ARG A 102 -22.82 -7.42 -7.28
C ARG A 102 -23.95 -6.79 -6.49
#